data_AF-W4AMR4-F1
#
_entry.id   AF-W4AMR4-F1
#
_cell.length_a   1.000
_cell.length_b   1.000
_cell.length_c   1.000
_cell.angle_alpha   90.00
_cell.angle_beta   90.00
_cell.angle_gamma   90.00
#
_symmetry.space_group_name_H-M   'P 1'
#
loop_
_entity.id
_entity.type
_entity.pdbx_description
1 polymer ?
#
loop_
_entity_poly.entity_id
_entity_poly.type
_entity_poly.pdbx_seq_one_letter_code
_entity_poly.pdbx_strand_id
1 'polypeptide(L)'
;MNESMNKNGLEAGGIAEGKTLSVDAPEMAISLSKEGMEKLSGARIASFLSPPPSIEQRLMAALGDEYSYQVVYYSRCEGATSAIHRIVKANPSIIVAGVHGNIDKYRRAGIPYKDYRDLFNRLNTPFNLRNAEAIILDIVPESDLRKIRAAVLPFARKLIVLKPIQD
;
A
#
# COMPACT_ATOMS: atom_id res chain seq x y z
N MET A 1 57.21 -3.99 -13.87
CA MET A 1 57.20 -3.02 -12.76
C MET A 1 56.76 -1.67 -13.31
N ASN A 2 55.85 -1.05 -12.57
CA ASN A 2 55.33 0.32 -12.61
C ASN A 2 54.41 0.78 -13.75
N GLU A 3 53.17 0.97 -13.28
CA GLU A 3 52.05 1.73 -13.82
C GLU A 3 52.39 3.20 -14.08
N SER A 4 51.62 3.83 -14.97
CA SER A 4 51.17 5.20 -14.71
C SER A 4 49.69 5.31 -15.09
N MET A 5 48.88 5.53 -14.06
CA MET A 5 47.49 5.94 -14.16
C MET A 5 47.42 7.36 -14.73
N ASN A 6 46.45 7.65 -15.60
CA ASN A 6 45.89 9.00 -15.63
C ASN A 6 44.37 9.00 -15.85
N LYS A 7 43.70 9.10 -14.70
CA LYS A 7 42.44 9.77 -14.36
C LYS A 7 41.48 10.14 -15.51
N ASN A 8 40.37 9.40 -15.54
CA ASN A 8 39.13 9.77 -16.19
C ASN A 8 38.49 11.00 -15.52
N GLY A 9 38.20 12.02 -16.32
CA GLY A 9 37.18 13.02 -16.01
C GLY A 9 35.79 12.39 -16.15
N LEU A 10 34.99 12.52 -15.10
CA LEU A 10 33.58 12.13 -15.05
C LEU A 10 32.73 13.34 -15.46
N GLU A 11 32.47 13.46 -16.76
CA GLU A 11 31.32 14.22 -17.27
C GLU A 11 30.60 13.33 -18.28
N ALA A 12 29.47 12.76 -17.88
CA ALA A 12 28.50 12.21 -18.81
C ALA A 12 27.13 12.19 -18.15
N GLY A 13 26.30 13.17 -18.52
CA GLY A 13 24.85 13.00 -18.48
C GLY A 13 24.49 11.82 -19.37
N GLY A 14 24.11 10.70 -18.75
CA GLY A 14 23.62 9.52 -19.44
C GLY A 14 22.10 9.57 -19.51
N ILE A 15 21.57 9.84 -20.70
CA ILE A 15 20.18 9.49 -21.02
C ILE A 15 20.16 7.96 -21.10
N ALA A 16 19.32 7.31 -20.30
CA ALA A 16 19.13 5.87 -20.41
C ALA A 16 18.40 5.58 -21.72
N GLU A 17 19.14 5.15 -22.74
CA GLU A 17 18.55 4.53 -23.93
C GLU A 17 17.95 3.18 -23.50
N GLY A 18 16.62 3.13 -23.46
CA GLY A 18 15.88 1.89 -23.27
C GLY A 18 16.18 0.93 -24.41
N LYS A 19 17.09 -0.03 -24.17
CA LYS A 19 17.21 -1.21 -25.02
C LYS A 19 15.91 -2.01 -24.87
N THR A 20 15.04 -1.88 -25.87
CA THR A 20 13.93 -2.79 -26.13
C THR A 20 14.45 -4.22 -26.17
N LEU A 21 13.78 -5.12 -25.45
CA LEU A 21 14.05 -6.55 -25.45
C LEU A 21 14.09 -7.07 -26.90
N SER A 22 15.14 -7.81 -27.24
CA SER A 22 15.32 -8.44 -28.54
C SER A 22 14.13 -9.36 -28.88
N VAL A 23 13.67 -9.29 -30.12
CA VAL A 23 12.50 -10.00 -30.67
C VAL A 23 12.80 -11.49 -30.95
N ASP A 24 13.99 -11.98 -30.61
CA ASP A 24 14.36 -13.40 -30.82
C ASP A 24 13.97 -14.31 -29.64
N ALA A 25 12.73 -14.18 -29.15
CA ALA A 25 12.12 -15.26 -28.39
C ALA A 25 11.48 -16.22 -29.41
N PRO A 26 11.72 -17.54 -29.35
CA PRO A 26 11.07 -18.47 -30.26
C PRO A 26 9.55 -18.38 -30.02
N GLU A 27 8.81 -17.88 -31.01
CA GLU A 27 7.35 -17.95 -31.03
C GLU A 27 6.95 -19.43 -31.02
N MET A 28 6.54 -19.93 -29.85
CA MET A 28 5.78 -21.17 -29.80
C MET A 28 4.36 -20.87 -30.29
N ALA A 29 4.18 -20.79 -31.60
CA ALA A 29 2.89 -20.71 -32.24
C ALA A 29 2.17 -22.05 -32.08
N ILE A 30 1.25 -22.14 -31.12
CA ILE A 30 0.32 -23.27 -31.02
C ILE A 30 -0.80 -23.02 -32.02
N SER A 31 -0.82 -23.77 -33.12
CA SER A 31 -1.92 -23.76 -34.09
C SER A 31 -3.18 -24.33 -33.45
N LEU A 32 -4.02 -23.47 -32.87
CA LEU A 32 -5.34 -23.86 -32.37
C LEU A 32 -6.35 -23.80 -33.51
N SER A 33 -7.00 -24.93 -33.81
CA SER A 33 -8.11 -24.98 -34.77
C SER A 33 -9.28 -24.12 -34.28
N LYS A 34 -10.10 -23.60 -35.20
CA LYS A 34 -11.25 -22.73 -34.91
C LYS A 34 -12.24 -23.34 -33.88
N GLU A 35 -12.35 -24.66 -33.82
CA GLU A 35 -13.18 -25.39 -32.84
C GLU A 35 -12.58 -25.38 -31.41
N GLY A 36 -11.27 -25.22 -31.26
CA GLY A 36 -10.60 -25.12 -29.96
C GLY A 36 -10.74 -23.75 -29.30
N MET A 37 -11.00 -22.69 -30.08
CA MET A 37 -11.15 -21.32 -29.59
C MET A 37 -12.46 -21.08 -28.83
N GLU A 38 -13.56 -21.74 -29.23
CA GLU A 38 -14.88 -21.48 -28.62
C GLU A 38 -15.01 -22.08 -27.21
N LYS A 39 -14.29 -23.17 -26.90
CA LYS A 39 -14.23 -23.80 -25.57
C LYS A 39 -13.23 -23.15 -24.60
N LEU A 40 -12.45 -22.18 -25.07
CA LEU A 40 -11.52 -21.38 -24.25
C LEU A 40 -12.14 -20.07 -23.75
N SER A 41 -13.43 -19.86 -24.00
CA SER A 41 -14.14 -18.63 -23.66
C SER A 41 -14.28 -18.45 -22.14
N GLY A 42 -13.52 -17.50 -21.58
CA GLY A 42 -13.67 -16.93 -20.24
C GLY A 42 -13.15 -17.78 -19.06
N ALA A 43 -13.64 -19.00 -18.91
CA ALA A 43 -13.45 -19.79 -17.67
C ALA A 43 -12.00 -20.28 -17.48
N ARG A 44 -11.27 -20.58 -18.56
CA ARG A 44 -9.86 -21.01 -18.47
C ARG A 44 -8.91 -19.84 -18.21
N ILE A 45 -9.17 -18.65 -18.73
CA ILE A 45 -8.29 -17.48 -18.49
C ILE A 45 -8.31 -17.09 -17.01
N ALA A 46 -9.48 -17.13 -16.37
CA ALA A 46 -9.60 -16.91 -14.93
C ALA A 46 -8.83 -17.93 -14.07
N SER A 47 -8.64 -19.17 -14.56
CA SER A 47 -7.85 -20.19 -13.86
C SER A 47 -6.33 -19.97 -13.92
N PHE A 48 -5.85 -19.12 -14.83
CA PHE A 48 -4.44 -18.73 -14.93
C PHE A 48 -4.12 -17.40 -14.23
N LEU A 49 -5.15 -16.63 -13.85
CA LEU A 49 -4.99 -15.40 -13.12
C LEU A 49 -4.98 -15.71 -11.63
N SER A 50 -3.91 -15.32 -10.94
CA SER A 50 -3.88 -15.39 -9.48
C SER A 50 -5.04 -14.56 -8.92
N PRO A 51 -5.70 -15.01 -7.84
CA PRO A 51 -6.76 -14.23 -7.23
C PRO A 51 -6.21 -12.84 -6.85
N PRO A 52 -7.05 -11.78 -6.91
CA PRO A 52 -6.61 -10.46 -6.51
C PRO A 52 -6.14 -10.50 -5.05
N PRO A 53 -5.09 -9.74 -4.69
CA PRO A 53 -4.56 -9.74 -3.34
C PRO A 53 -5.65 -9.25 -2.38
N SER A 54 -5.81 -9.93 -1.25
CA SER A 54 -6.77 -9.54 -0.21
C SER A 54 -6.40 -8.18 0.41
N ILE A 55 -7.37 -7.51 1.02
CA ILE A 55 -7.14 -6.25 1.74
C ILE A 55 -6.02 -6.34 2.79
N GLU A 56 -5.89 -7.49 3.47
CA GLU A 56 -4.82 -7.71 4.43
C GLU A 56 -3.45 -7.73 3.75
N GLN A 57 -3.31 -8.44 2.62
CA GLN A 57 -2.08 -8.46 1.84
C GLN A 57 -1.73 -7.07 1.32
N ARG A 58 -2.72 -6.30 0.86
CA ARG A 58 -2.51 -4.92 0.39
C ARG A 58 -2.09 -3.98 1.53
N LEU A 59 -2.67 -4.13 2.73
CA LEU A 59 -2.26 -3.38 3.92
C LEU A 59 -0.83 -3.74 4.36
N MET A 60 -0.48 -5.03 4.36
CA MET A 60 0.86 -5.49 4.71
C MET A 60 1.91 -5.00 3.70
N ALA A 61 1.59 -5.02 2.41
CA ALA A 61 2.43 -4.43 1.37
C ALA A 61 2.62 -2.93 1.60
N ALA A 62 1.53 -2.20 1.86
CA ALA A 62 1.60 -0.77 2.18
C ALA A 62 2.44 -0.48 3.42
N LEU A 63 2.42 -1.34 4.45
CA LEU A 63 3.28 -1.23 5.64
C LEU A 63 4.76 -1.44 5.30
N GLY A 64 5.09 -2.38 4.42
CA GLY A 64 6.47 -2.67 4.00
C GLY A 64 7.05 -1.72 2.94
N ASP A 65 6.22 -0.91 2.31
CA ASP A 65 6.59 -0.01 1.22
C ASP A 65 7.60 1.10 1.63
N GLU A 66 8.33 1.71 0.70
CA GLU A 66 9.30 2.77 1.01
C GLU A 66 8.66 4.14 1.27
N TYR A 67 7.49 4.40 0.69
CA TYR A 67 6.81 5.68 0.80
C TYR A 67 6.08 5.80 2.14
N SER A 68 6.21 6.96 2.78
CA SER A 68 5.61 7.25 4.09
C SER A 68 4.10 7.47 4.04
N TYR A 69 3.51 7.67 2.86
CA TYR A 69 2.08 7.86 2.66
C TYR A 69 1.56 6.87 1.63
N GLN A 70 0.56 6.08 2.00
CA GLN A 70 -0.05 5.06 1.14
C GLN A 70 -1.57 5.15 1.19
N VAL A 71 -2.22 4.87 0.06
CA VAL A 71 -3.68 4.73 -0.02
C VAL A 71 -3.99 3.31 -0.42
N VAL A 72 -4.76 2.62 0.41
CA VAL A 72 -5.16 1.24 0.19
C VAL A 72 -6.66 1.21 -0.08
N TYR A 73 -7.01 0.75 -1.28
CA TYR A 73 -8.40 0.59 -1.68
C TYR A 73 -8.97 -0.76 -1.22
N TYR A 74 -10.26 -0.77 -0.86
CA TYR A 74 -10.97 -1.99 -0.47
C TYR A 74 -12.41 -2.00 -0.99
N SER A 75 -12.94 -3.19 -1.27
CA SER A 75 -14.37 -3.40 -1.47
C SER A 75 -15.04 -3.69 -0.12
N ARG A 76 -16.31 -3.32 0.04
CA ARG A 76 -17.04 -3.52 1.31
C ARG A 76 -17.09 -4.98 1.76
N CYS A 77 -17.01 -5.92 0.82
CA CYS A 77 -17.05 -7.35 1.06
C CYS A 77 -15.73 -7.92 1.63
N GLU A 78 -14.61 -7.20 1.52
CA GLU A 78 -13.30 -7.69 1.96
C GLU A 78 -13.09 -7.64 3.48
N GLY A 79 -13.94 -6.93 4.23
CA GLY A 79 -13.85 -6.87 5.69
C GLY A 79 -12.61 -6.14 6.21
N ALA A 80 -12.35 -4.92 5.72
CA ALA A 80 -11.18 -4.10 6.09
C ALA A 80 -10.96 -3.98 7.60
N THR A 81 -12.01 -3.78 8.42
CA THR A 81 -11.86 -3.72 9.88
C THR A 81 -11.26 -5.01 10.46
N SER A 82 -11.68 -6.18 9.98
CA SER A 82 -11.16 -7.46 10.47
C SER A 82 -9.69 -7.65 10.10
N ALA A 83 -9.28 -7.17 8.91
CA ALA A 83 -7.87 -7.17 8.51
C ALA A 83 -7.04 -6.25 9.41
N ILE A 84 -7.51 -5.03 9.68
CA ILE A 84 -6.85 -4.11 10.63
C ILE A 84 -6.71 -4.76 12.00
N HIS A 85 -7.75 -5.46 12.47
CA HIS A 85 -7.68 -6.15 13.76
C HIS A 85 -6.56 -7.18 13.83
N ARG A 86 -6.38 -7.99 12.78
CA ARG A 86 -5.30 -8.99 12.73
C ARG A 86 -3.93 -8.33 12.70
N ILE A 87 -3.76 -7.32 11.86
CA ILE A 87 -2.49 -6.60 11.68
C ILE A 87 -2.06 -5.89 12.97
N VAL A 88 -2.96 -5.13 13.60
CA VAL A 88 -2.62 -4.33 14.79
C VAL A 88 -2.40 -5.21 16.01
N LYS A 89 -3.10 -6.35 16.13
CA LYS A 89 -2.82 -7.33 17.19
C LYS A 89 -1.42 -7.94 17.06
N ALA A 90 -0.93 -8.12 15.83
CA ALA A 90 0.43 -8.61 15.57
C ALA A 90 1.48 -7.51 15.75
N ASN A 91 1.12 -6.23 15.56
CA ASN A 91 2.02 -5.10 15.71
C ASN A 91 1.37 -3.95 16.51
N PRO A 92 1.54 -3.94 17.85
CA PRO A 92 0.89 -2.96 18.72
C PRO A 92 1.45 -1.53 18.60
N SER A 93 2.54 -1.34 17.83
CA SER A 93 3.07 -0.01 17.52
C SER A 93 2.26 0.72 16.43
N ILE A 94 1.32 0.02 15.79
CA ILE A 94 0.39 0.58 14.81
C ILE A 94 -0.81 1.18 15.54
N ILE A 95 -1.11 2.44 15.22
CA ILE A 95 -2.26 3.15 15.76
C ILE A 95 -3.37 3.18 14.70
N VAL A 96 -4.61 2.92 15.11
CA VAL A 96 -5.78 3.11 14.24
C VAL A 96 -6.45 4.42 14.58
N ALA A 97 -6.83 5.18 13.57
CA ALA A 97 -7.61 6.40 13.74
C ALA A 97 -8.72 6.51 12.70
N GLY A 98 -9.80 7.17 13.03
CA GLY A 98 -10.92 7.33 12.10
C GLY A 98 -12.11 8.04 12.73
N VAL A 99 -13.29 7.89 12.13
CA VAL A 99 -14.52 8.48 12.67
C VAL A 99 -14.89 7.91 14.04
N HIS A 100 -15.36 8.79 14.94
CA HIS A 100 -15.75 8.43 16.31
C HIS A 100 -16.65 7.20 16.42
N GLY A 101 -17.59 7.02 15.48
CA GLY A 101 -18.55 5.91 15.48
C GLY A 101 -17.92 4.51 15.47
N ASN A 102 -16.66 4.37 15.04
CA ASN A 102 -15.96 3.08 15.02
C ASN A 102 -15.22 2.77 16.34
N ILE A 103 -15.12 3.72 17.28
CA ILE A 103 -14.27 3.56 18.48
C ILE A 103 -14.61 2.32 19.29
N ASP A 104 -15.89 2.03 19.49
CA ASP A 104 -16.33 0.90 20.32
C ASP A 104 -16.00 -0.44 19.68
N LYS A 105 -15.99 -0.51 18.34
CA LYS A 105 -15.65 -1.72 17.59
C LYS A 105 -14.19 -2.11 17.82
N TYR A 106 -13.30 -1.14 17.78
CA TYR A 106 -11.87 -1.35 18.03
C TYR A 106 -11.57 -1.53 19.53
N ARG A 107 -12.25 -0.79 20.41
CA ARG A 107 -12.10 -0.92 21.86
C ARG A 107 -12.46 -2.33 22.34
N ARG A 108 -13.57 -2.90 21.87
CA ARG A 108 -13.96 -4.30 22.18
C ARG A 108 -12.94 -5.32 21.68
N ALA A 109 -12.21 -5.01 20.62
CA ALA A 109 -11.13 -5.85 20.09
C ALA A 109 -9.79 -5.65 20.82
N GLY A 110 -9.73 -4.76 21.82
CA GLY A 110 -8.50 -4.42 22.55
C GLY A 110 -7.52 -3.56 21.75
N ILE A 111 -7.98 -2.87 20.72
CA ILE A 111 -7.12 -2.13 19.79
C ILE A 111 -7.12 -0.63 20.13
N PRO A 112 -5.94 0.01 20.25
CA PRO A 112 -5.84 1.45 20.38
C PRO A 112 -6.49 2.15 19.19
N TYR A 113 -7.54 2.94 19.47
CA TYR A 113 -8.26 3.71 18.47
C TYR A 113 -8.32 5.19 18.87
N LYS A 114 -8.13 6.07 17.89
CA LYS A 114 -8.22 7.53 18.06
C LYS A 114 -9.25 8.12 17.11
N ASP A 115 -9.88 9.21 17.55
CA ASP A 115 -10.64 10.04 16.61
C ASP A 115 -9.66 10.72 15.65
N TYR A 116 -9.92 10.70 14.35
CA TYR A 116 -9.03 11.33 13.37
C TYR A 116 -8.87 12.85 13.63
N ARG A 117 -9.87 13.49 14.26
CA ARG A 117 -9.83 14.91 14.61
C ARG A 117 -8.75 15.23 15.63
N ASP A 118 -8.40 14.26 16.47
CA ASP A 118 -7.35 14.41 17.48
C ASP A 118 -5.94 14.42 16.84
N LEU A 119 -5.80 13.92 15.61
CA LEU A 119 -4.51 13.80 14.91
C LEU A 119 -3.93 15.15 14.47
N PHE A 120 -4.73 16.20 14.39
CA PHE A 120 -4.23 17.54 14.08
C PHE A 120 -4.37 18.52 15.26
N ASN A 121 -4.81 18.03 16.42
CA ASN A 121 -4.81 18.82 17.65
C ASN A 121 -3.39 18.88 18.24
N ARG A 122 -2.65 19.94 17.86
CA ARG A 122 -1.22 20.14 18.17
C ARG A 122 -0.82 19.96 19.64
N LEU A 123 -1.74 20.11 20.60
CA LEU A 123 -1.47 19.91 22.02
C LEU A 123 -1.36 18.42 22.41
N ASN A 124 -2.03 17.52 21.69
CA ASN A 124 -2.12 16.09 22.02
C ASN A 124 -1.44 15.17 21.00
N THR A 125 -1.21 15.65 19.78
CA THR A 125 -0.67 14.85 18.67
C THR A 125 0.77 14.34 18.91
N PRO A 126 1.73 15.16 19.40
CA PRO A 126 3.13 14.73 19.43
C PRO A 126 3.39 13.57 20.40
N PHE A 127 2.74 13.57 21.56
CA PHE A 127 3.01 12.59 22.61
C PHE A 127 2.48 11.19 22.28
N ASN A 128 1.33 11.11 21.62
CA ASN A 128 0.66 9.85 21.34
C ASN A 128 1.14 9.19 20.04
N LEU A 129 1.75 9.95 19.13
CA LEU A 129 2.27 9.44 17.86
C LEU A 129 3.77 9.16 17.90
N ARG A 130 4.48 9.63 18.94
CA ARG A 130 5.90 9.38 19.11
C ARG A 130 6.13 7.88 19.21
N ASN A 131 6.94 7.34 18.30
CA ASN A 131 7.27 5.92 18.17
C ASN A 131 6.20 5.03 17.50
N ALA A 132 5.12 5.60 16.95
CA ALA A 132 4.20 4.81 16.13
C ALA A 132 4.88 4.41 14.81
N GLU A 133 4.91 3.11 14.52
CA GLU A 133 5.45 2.61 13.25
C GLU A 133 4.56 3.04 12.09
N ALA A 134 3.24 2.94 12.27
CA ALA A 134 2.27 3.36 11.29
C ALA A 134 0.99 3.86 11.94
N ILE A 135 0.29 4.74 11.22
CA ILE A 135 -1.09 5.11 11.52
C ILE A 135 -1.96 4.66 10.36
N ILE A 136 -2.97 3.86 10.67
CA ILE A 136 -3.99 3.44 9.70
C ILE A 136 -5.24 4.30 9.90
N LEU A 137 -5.62 5.05 8.86
CA LEU A 137 -6.87 5.81 8.83
C LEU A 137 -8.01 4.93 8.31
N ASP A 138 -8.88 4.52 9.22
CA ASP A 138 -10.12 3.78 8.92
C ASP A 138 -11.29 4.76 8.78
N ILE A 139 -11.73 5.00 7.54
CA ILE A 139 -12.85 5.88 7.19
C ILE A 139 -12.64 7.33 7.69
N VAL A 140 -12.14 8.18 6.81
CA VAL A 140 -11.92 9.60 7.08
C VAL A 140 -12.37 10.48 5.90
N PRO A 141 -12.89 11.70 6.15
CA PRO A 141 -13.24 12.65 5.09
C PRO A 141 -12.04 13.01 4.22
N GLU A 142 -12.23 13.04 2.90
CA GLU A 142 -11.18 13.43 1.94
C GLU A 142 -10.65 14.84 2.21
N SER A 143 -11.56 15.75 2.58
CA SER A 143 -11.27 17.17 2.88
C SER A 143 -10.24 17.36 3.99
N ASP A 144 -10.08 16.38 4.88
CA ASP A 144 -9.18 16.48 6.03
C ASP A 144 -7.87 15.71 5.84
N LEU A 145 -7.73 14.87 4.80
CA LEU A 145 -6.52 14.09 4.55
C LEU A 145 -5.27 14.96 4.43
N ARG A 146 -5.37 16.11 3.74
CA ARG A 146 -4.25 17.04 3.60
C ARG A 146 -3.77 17.55 4.96
N LYS A 147 -4.70 17.86 5.88
CA LYS A 147 -4.40 18.36 7.22
C LYS A 147 -3.79 17.25 8.08
N ILE A 148 -4.39 16.05 8.05
CA ILE A 148 -3.91 14.89 8.80
C ILE A 148 -2.49 14.53 8.35
N ARG A 149 -2.24 14.45 7.04
CA ARG A 149 -0.92 14.14 6.49
C ARG A 149 0.15 15.12 6.99
N ALA A 150 -0.14 16.42 6.95
CA ALA A 150 0.79 17.44 7.43
C ALA A 150 1.05 17.37 8.94
N ALA A 151 0.05 16.97 9.73
CA ALA A 151 0.17 16.87 11.19
C ALA A 151 0.87 15.59 11.65
N VAL A 152 0.72 14.50 10.90
CA VAL A 152 1.12 13.15 11.33
C VAL A 152 2.51 12.75 10.84
N LEU A 153 2.82 12.98 9.56
CA LEU A 153 4.08 12.49 8.95
C LEU A 153 5.37 13.05 9.58
N PRO A 154 5.40 14.21 10.26
CA PRO A 154 6.59 14.62 11.02
C PRO A 154 6.89 13.73 12.24
N PHE A 155 5.93 12.93 12.71
CA PHE A 155 6.05 12.17 13.97
C PHE A 155 5.91 10.65 13.78
N ALA A 156 5.17 10.20 12.79
CA ALA A 156 4.98 8.78 12.48
C ALA A 156 5.79 8.39 11.24
N ARG A 157 6.31 7.16 11.22
CA ARG A 157 7.08 6.66 10.08
C ARG A 157 6.18 6.46 8.85
N LYS A 158 4.92 6.08 9.05
CA LYS A 158 3.99 5.79 7.95
C LYS A 158 2.54 6.20 8.25
N LEU A 159 1.84 6.64 7.22
CA LEU A 159 0.42 6.95 7.20
C LEU A 159 -0.26 6.17 6.08
N ILE A 160 -1.19 5.30 6.43
CA ILE A 160 -1.95 4.48 5.47
C ILE A 160 -3.41 4.90 5.52
N VAL A 161 -3.99 5.24 4.38
CA VAL A 161 -5.38 5.66 4.25
C VAL A 161 -6.18 4.55 3.60
N LEU A 162 -7.24 4.09 4.27
CA LEU A 162 -8.18 3.16 3.67
C LEU A 162 -9.28 3.90 2.92
N LYS A 163 -9.53 3.49 1.68
CA LYS A 163 -10.59 4.05 0.84
C LYS A 163 -11.47 2.95 0.26
N PRO A 164 -12.80 3.03 0.43
CA PRO A 164 -13.68 2.12 -0.29
C PRO A 164 -13.61 2.43 -1.78
N ILE A 165 -13.60 1.40 -2.61
CA ILE A 165 -13.88 1.54 -4.04
C ILE A 165 -15.35 1.97 -4.16
N GLN A 166 -15.61 3.09 -4.84
CA GLN A 166 -16.95 3.55 -5.14
C GLN A 166 -17.41 2.83 -6.40
N ASP A 167 -18.58 2.17 -6.32
CA ASP A 167 -19.29 1.63 -7.47
C ASP A 167 -20.05 2.74 -8.20
#